data_AF-H6NRP5-F1
#
_entry.id   AF-H6NRP5-F1
#
_cell.length_a   1.000
_cell.length_b   1.000
_cell.length_c   1.000
_cell.angle_alpha   90.00
_cell.angle_beta   90.00
_cell.angle_gamma   90.00
#
_symmetry.space_group_name_H-M   'P 1'
#
loop_
_entity.id
_entity.type
_entity.pdbx_description
1 polymer ?
#
loop_
_entity_poly.entity_id
_entity_poly.type
_entity_poly.pdbx_seq_one_letter_code
_entity_poly.pdbx_strand_id
1 'polypeptide(L)'
;MAKILVSPETLQQASNTFKQGGAESQAQVQKLKATINGLQGQWEGMTQQKFFADFQQAESMMKNYVELLHNISTQLDTIAQRFRQADGQG
;
A
#
# COMPACT_ATOMS: atom_id res chain seq x y z
N MET A 1 0.34 -21.27 31.01
CA MET A 1 0.33 -21.11 29.54
C MET A 1 0.54 -19.64 29.26
N ALA A 2 1.64 -19.27 28.59
CA ALA A 2 1.88 -17.87 28.23
C ALA A 2 0.91 -17.47 27.13
N LYS A 3 -0.13 -16.71 27.48
CA LYS A 3 -1.02 -16.08 26.50
C LYS A 3 -0.15 -15.05 25.80
N ILE A 4 0.34 -15.37 24.59
CA ILE A 4 0.97 -14.35 23.74
C ILE A 4 -0.16 -13.39 23.36
N LEU A 5 -0.40 -12.40 24.21
CA LEU A 5 -1.12 -11.21 23.83
C LEU A 5 -0.18 -10.46 22.89
N VAL A 6 -0.55 -10.37 21.62
CA VAL A 6 0.07 -9.38 20.74
C VAL A 6 -0.18 -8.02 21.40
N SER A 7 0.89 -7.33 21.80
CA SER A 7 0.77 -6.07 22.51
C SER A 7 0.31 -4.96 21.57
N PRO A 8 -0.33 -3.89 22.08
CA PRO A 8 -0.67 -2.72 21.28
C PRO A 8 0.52 -2.14 20.50
N GLU A 9 1.71 -2.18 21.09
CA GLU A 9 2.96 -1.72 20.47
C GLU A 9 3.36 -2.60 19.30
N THR A 10 3.18 -3.92 19.42
CA THR A 10 3.47 -4.87 18.34
C THR A 10 2.54 -4.62 17.14
N LEU A 11 1.24 -4.39 17.40
CA LEU A 11 0.27 -4.03 16.36
C LEU A 11 0.60 -2.68 15.71
N GLN A 12 1.03 -1.70 16.51
CA GLN A 12 1.45 -0.39 16.00
C GLN A 12 2.69 -0.50 15.10
N GLN A 13 3.69 -1.30 15.51
CA GLN A 13 4.88 -1.56 14.69
C GLN A 13 4.49 -2.21 13.37
N ALA A 14 3.63 -3.23 13.39
CA ALA A 14 3.11 -3.84 12.17
C ALA A 14 2.38 -2.81 11.29
N SER A 15 1.49 -1.99 11.87
CA SER A 15 0.81 -0.91 11.14
C SER A 15 1.81 0.04 10.46
N ASN A 16 2.87 0.44 11.15
CA ASN A 16 3.90 1.31 10.60
C ASN A 16 4.64 0.66 9.42
N THR A 17 4.95 -0.64 9.50
CA THR A 17 5.56 -1.39 8.39
C THR A 17 4.66 -1.39 7.16
N PHE A 18 3.36 -1.67 7.32
CA PHE A 18 2.40 -1.62 6.22
C PHE A 18 2.24 -0.21 5.65
N LYS A 19 2.23 0.82 6.50
CA LYS A 19 2.17 2.23 6.10
C LYS A 19 3.39 2.63 5.26
N GLN A 20 4.59 2.24 5.71
CA GLN A 20 5.83 2.51 5.01
C GLN A 20 5.85 1.78 3.65
N GLY A 21 5.51 0.48 3.64
CA GLY A 21 5.42 -0.28 2.39
C GLY A 21 4.40 0.32 1.41
N GLY A 22 3.28 0.85 1.90
CA GLY A 22 2.30 1.57 1.09
C GLY A 22 2.87 2.82 0.44
N ALA A 23 3.59 3.65 1.22
CA ALA A 23 4.23 4.86 0.72
C ALA A 23 5.35 4.56 -0.30
N GLU A 24 6.19 3.56 -0.04
CA GLU A 24 7.24 3.11 -0.95
C GLU A 24 6.64 2.57 -2.26
N SER A 25 5.60 1.74 -2.16
CA SER A 25 4.86 1.21 -3.31
C SER A 25 4.22 2.34 -4.13
N GLN A 26 3.62 3.34 -3.47
CA GLN A 26 3.03 4.50 -4.13
C GLN A 26 4.09 5.28 -4.91
N ALA A 27 5.26 5.52 -4.31
CA ALA A 27 6.37 6.20 -4.99
C ALA A 27 6.84 5.39 -6.22
N GLN A 28 6.92 4.07 -6.11
CA GLN A 28 7.27 3.19 -7.22
C GLN A 28 6.23 3.26 -8.36
N VAL A 29 4.94 3.23 -8.05
CA VAL A 29 3.86 3.37 -9.06
C VAL A 29 3.98 4.69 -9.81
N GLN A 30 4.21 5.80 -9.09
CA GLN A 30 4.36 7.11 -9.70
C GLN A 30 5.60 7.19 -10.60
N LYS A 31 6.72 6.59 -10.17
CA LYS A 31 7.95 6.50 -10.98
C LYS A 31 7.70 5.71 -12.27
N LEU A 32 7.05 4.55 -12.19
CA LEU A 32 6.74 3.73 -13.36
C LEU A 32 5.83 4.49 -14.34
N LYS A 33 4.80 5.16 -13.83
CA LYS A 33 3.91 5.99 -14.64
C LYS A 33 4.64 7.13 -15.34
N ALA A 34 5.52 7.85 -14.64
CA ALA A 34 6.31 8.91 -15.23
C ALA A 34 7.21 8.40 -16.36
N THR A 35 7.86 7.24 -16.17
CA THR A 35 8.68 6.59 -17.20
C THR A 35 7.86 6.27 -18.45
N ILE A 36 6.68 5.65 -18.30
CA ILE A 36 5.84 5.29 -19.45
C ILE A 36 5.30 6.54 -20.17
N ASN A 37 4.85 7.55 -19.43
CA ASN A 37 4.40 8.81 -20.02
C ASN A 37 5.51 9.51 -20.82
N GLY A 38 6.76 9.43 -20.36
CA GLY A 38 7.91 9.96 -21.10
C GLY A 38 8.16 9.24 -22.42
N LEU A 39 7.96 7.92 -22.46
CA LEU A 39 8.06 7.12 -23.68
C LEU A 39 6.91 7.40 -24.67
N GLN A 40 5.73 7.78 -24.17
CA GLN A 40 4.55 8.06 -25.01
C GLN A 40 4.83 9.12 -26.08
N GLY A 41 5.59 10.17 -25.71
CA GLY A 41 5.91 11.27 -26.62
C GLY A 41 6.93 10.92 -27.71
N GLN A 42 7.63 9.79 -27.58
CA GLN A 42 8.68 9.36 -28.51
C GLN A 42 8.28 8.14 -29.36
N TRP A 43 7.21 7.45 -28.97
CA TRP A 43 6.81 6.18 -29.56
C TRP A 43 5.42 6.29 -30.16
N GLU A 44 5.30 6.62 -31.45
CA GLU A 44 4.02 6.63 -32.18
C GLU A 44 3.72 5.27 -32.85
N GLY A 45 2.46 4.84 -32.86
CA GLY A 45 1.99 3.70 -33.66
C GLY A 45 0.97 2.80 -32.96
N MET A 46 0.44 1.81 -33.67
CA MET A 46 -0.64 0.92 -33.16
C MET A 46 -0.19 0.03 -31.98
N THR A 47 1.09 -0.37 -31.96
CA THR A 47 1.71 -1.13 -30.85
C THR A 47 1.75 -0.35 -29.55
N GLN A 48 1.85 0.99 -29.63
CA GLN A 48 1.78 1.90 -28.49
C GLN A 48 0.42 1.74 -27.78
N GLN A 49 -0.69 1.85 -28.52
CA GLN A 49 -2.04 1.83 -27.92
C GLN A 49 -2.30 0.57 -27.08
N LYS A 50 -1.91 -0.61 -27.59
CA LYS A 50 -2.06 -1.87 -26.84
C LYS A 50 -1.22 -1.88 -25.58
N PHE A 51 0.06 -1.49 -25.68
CA PHE A 51 0.94 -1.41 -24.51
C PHE A 51 0.41 -0.45 -23.45
N PHE A 52 -0.10 0.73 -23.84
CA PHE A 52 -0.68 1.69 -22.90
C PHE A 52 -1.94 1.17 -22.22
N ALA A 53 -2.79 0.42 -22.94
CA ALA A 53 -3.95 -0.23 -22.34
C ALA A 53 -3.53 -1.29 -21.31
N ASP A 54 -2.56 -2.14 -21.66
CA ASP A 54 -2.01 -3.15 -20.74
C ASP A 54 -1.37 -2.50 -19.51
N PHE A 55 -0.64 -1.39 -19.71
CA PHE A 55 -0.04 -0.61 -18.63
C PHE A 55 -1.09 0.05 -17.72
N GLN A 56 -2.17 0.61 -18.27
CA GLN A 56 -3.27 1.18 -17.45
C GLN A 56 -3.92 0.11 -16.56
N GLN A 57 -4.10 -1.10 -17.07
CA GLN A 57 -4.62 -2.20 -16.27
C GLN A 57 -3.64 -2.60 -15.16
N ALA A 58 -2.34 -2.65 -15.46
CA ALA A 58 -1.31 -2.85 -14.44
C ALA A 58 -1.28 -1.70 -13.40
N GLU A 59 -1.39 -0.44 -13.82
CA GLU A 59 -1.45 0.74 -12.94
C GLU A 59 -2.61 0.63 -11.96
N SER A 60 -3.78 0.18 -12.43
CA SER A 60 -4.95 -0.07 -11.57
C SER A 60 -4.65 -1.13 -10.50
N MET A 61 -4.06 -2.27 -10.90
CA MET A 61 -3.68 -3.32 -9.95
C MET A 61 -2.65 -2.83 -8.92
N MET A 62 -1.66 -2.04 -9.34
CA MET A 62 -0.67 -1.48 -8.43
C MET A 62 -1.28 -0.46 -7.46
N LYS A 63 -2.25 0.36 -7.90
CA LYS A 63 -2.99 1.27 -7.01
C LYS A 63 -3.81 0.50 -5.99
N ASN A 64 -4.50 -0.57 -6.40
CA ASN A 64 -5.26 -1.42 -5.48
C ASN A 64 -4.35 -2.07 -4.44
N TYR A 65 -3.13 -2.46 -4.82
CA TYR A 65 -2.13 -2.98 -3.88
C TYR A 65 -1.71 -1.92 -2.85
N VAL A 66 -1.43 -0.69 -3.28
CA VAL A 66 -1.13 0.44 -2.39
C VAL A 66 -2.27 0.70 -1.41
N GLU A 67 -3.51 0.71 -1.92
CA GLU A 67 -4.70 0.90 -1.09
C GLU A 67 -4.85 -0.23 -0.05
N LEU A 68 -4.63 -1.48 -0.46
CA LEU A 68 -4.66 -2.63 0.45
C LEU A 68 -3.66 -2.48 1.61
N LEU A 69 -2.43 -2.03 1.32
CA LEU A 69 -1.42 -1.79 2.37
C LEU A 69 -1.87 -0.72 3.37
N HIS A 70 -2.44 0.39 2.89
CA HIS A 70 -2.96 1.45 3.76
C HIS A 70 -4.18 0.99 4.58
N ASN A 71 -5.05 0.18 3.99
CA ASN A 71 -6.21 -0.41 4.66
C ASN A 71 -5.79 -1.38 5.77
N ILE A 72 -4.77 -2.21 5.54
CA ILE A 72 -4.22 -3.10 6.57
C ILE A 72 -3.57 -2.29 7.69
N SER A 73 -2.77 -1.28 7.37
CA SER A 73 -2.19 -0.36 8.37
C SER A 73 -3.28 0.27 9.25
N THR A 74 -4.34 0.80 8.65
CA THR A 74 -5.45 1.43 9.38
C THR A 74 -6.17 0.44 10.31
N GLN A 75 -6.39 -0.79 9.85
CA GLN A 75 -6.99 -1.84 10.66
C GLN A 75 -6.11 -2.20 11.86
N LEU A 76 -4.79 -2.38 11.65
CA LEU A 76 -3.84 -2.69 12.72
C LEU A 76 -3.76 -1.57 13.76
N ASP A 77 -3.74 -0.31 13.31
CA ASP A 77 -3.77 0.86 14.20
C ASP A 77 -5.05 0.91 15.03
N THR A 78 -6.20 0.66 14.40
CA THR A 78 -7.50 0.60 15.07
C THR A 78 -7.54 -0.48 16.14
N ILE A 79 -7.00 -1.68 15.86
CA ILE A 79 -6.93 -2.77 16.83
C ILE A 79 -5.99 -2.40 17.99
N ALA A 80 -4.84 -1.80 17.70
CA ALA A 80 -3.90 -1.33 18.73
C ALA A 80 -4.54 -0.31 19.67
N GLN A 81 -5.30 0.65 19.13
CA GLN A 81 -6.03 1.64 19.94
C GLN A 81 -7.08 0.99 20.84
N ARG A 82 -7.85 0.03 20.31
CA ARG A 82 -8.86 -0.71 21.10
C ARG A 82 -8.23 -1.48 22.26
N PHE A 83 -7.06 -2.08 22.05
CA PHE A 83 -6.37 -2.80 23.12
C PHE A 83 -5.91 -1.85 24.24
N ARG A 84 -5.33 -0.69 23.90
CA ARG A 84 -4.95 0.32 24.91
C ARG A 84 -6.15 0.81 25.72
N GLN A 85 -7.30 0.99 25.07
CA GLN A 85 -8.54 1.42 25.74
C GLN A 85 -9.06 0.35 26.70
N ALA A 86 -8.97 -0.94 26.32
CA ALA A 86 -9.38 -2.05 27.18
C ALA A 86 -8.43 -2.24 28.37
N ASP A 87 -7.12 -2.15 28.14
CA ASP A 87 -6.10 -2.29 29.20
C ASP A 87 -6.09 -1.09 30.17
N GLY A 88 -6.46 0.11 29.71
CA GLY A 88 -6.57 1.31 30.56
C GLY A 88 -7.85 1.38 31.40
N GLN A 89 -8.77 0.42 31.26
CA GLN A 89 -10.02 0.33 32.02
C GLN A 89 -10.04 -0.80 33.07
N GLY A 90 -8.92 -1.53 33.24
CA GLY A 90 -8.75 -2.61 34.24
C GLY A 90 -7.74 -2.25 35.32
#